data_AF-A0A0G0S1L4-F1
#
_entry.id   AF-A0A0G0S1L4-F1
#
_cell.length_a   1.000
_cell.length_b   1.000
_cell.length_c   1.000
_cell.angle_alpha   90.00
_cell.angle_beta   90.00
_cell.angle_gamma   90.00
#
_symmetry.space_group_name_H-M   'P 1'
#
loop_
_entity.id
_entity.type
_entity.pdbx_description
1 polymer ?
#
loop_
_entity_poly.entity_id
_entity_poly.type
_entity_poly.pdbx_seq_one_letter_code
_entity_poly.pdbx_strand_id
1 'polypeptide(L)'
;MTGKLKNNSYHILGLDTSASQREVLKRSKEIINRLKIDDLPVYDLDLDIFENFRTEESVKEAVQKLSSPKKRIKEYFFWFQIVDSVDEQAAGLLKSKEYAEASRVWENSSEKDTAKSLLYKKNLAILHCLLLFKKDSKTNLEQSLKLWRELIDSDKFWIAFAKVYKLHDELGTNQEIINEFKLNAVSYVADIYTELGQFHNNNAYVAESSKILEAKGAATEKTVLNPIYQSVAEAVDQLESLKVSADGVIDKNEAQTIKVLIGKIQEEFNKLIELGLYEDSQSKTIRDRAANAIRVVVLDLHNNLSETDKALALINVALKIAGTAGLESKLKHEIRVLDATKKNAGLVSPVADLVTAEKYEEALKLIESDRKKYSGNAELQEFYDNQKKLCISMLALNKYKQARDYFDKQQENLAKPLFEEAGKLIYENIGLFSFNKKVIDEWVAEIKSNVAKASIKNLDQFDEYRNSYINVAKEKFEGQLEQGALIVLVDAHIFGGLTDVMGDIKRQRQSERSRGWIWWIVIIIVWILLANL
;
A
#
# COMPACT_ATOMS: atom_id res chain seq x y z
N MET A 1 -16.20 9.36 -20.78
CA MET A 1 -16.74 9.52 -19.41
C MET A 1 -18.19 9.08 -19.41
N THR A 2 -18.53 8.08 -18.61
CA THR A 2 -19.92 7.70 -18.34
C THR A 2 -20.43 8.57 -17.20
N GLY A 3 -20.90 9.78 -17.50
CA GLY A 3 -21.47 10.65 -16.46
C GLY A 3 -22.66 9.95 -15.83
N LYS A 4 -22.63 9.64 -14.54
CA LYS A 4 -23.72 8.91 -13.84
C LYS A 4 -25.07 9.59 -13.99
N LEU A 5 -25.09 10.93 -14.02
CA LEU A 5 -26.30 11.72 -14.26
C LEU A 5 -26.64 11.83 -15.75
N LYS A 6 -25.62 12.03 -16.62
CA LYS A 6 -25.80 12.06 -18.08
C LYS A 6 -26.36 10.76 -18.65
N ASN A 7 -25.96 9.63 -18.08
CA ASN A 7 -26.38 8.31 -18.54
C ASN A 7 -27.42 7.69 -17.60
N ASN A 8 -28.08 8.50 -16.77
CA ASN A 8 -29.17 8.02 -15.92
C ASN A 8 -30.30 7.50 -16.80
N SER A 9 -30.82 6.33 -16.49
CA SER A 9 -31.77 5.59 -17.33
C SER A 9 -33.09 6.33 -17.50
N TYR A 10 -33.54 7.04 -16.46
CA TYR A 10 -34.75 7.86 -16.51
C TYR A 10 -34.54 9.12 -17.37
N HIS A 11 -33.35 9.72 -17.31
CA HIS A 11 -32.96 10.81 -18.20
C HIS A 11 -32.92 10.38 -19.67
N ILE A 12 -32.25 9.27 -19.98
CA ILE A 12 -32.15 8.73 -21.34
C ILE A 12 -33.54 8.51 -21.93
N LEU A 13 -34.47 7.97 -21.15
CA LEU A 13 -35.84 7.68 -21.59
C LEU A 13 -36.77 8.89 -21.54
N GLY A 14 -36.38 10.01 -20.92
CA GLY A 14 -37.24 11.18 -20.72
C GLY A 14 -38.44 10.88 -19.81
N LEU A 15 -38.21 10.08 -18.77
CA LEU A 15 -39.22 9.63 -17.79
C LEU A 15 -38.84 10.13 -16.39
N ASP A 16 -39.82 10.24 -15.51
CA ASP A 16 -39.58 10.37 -14.07
C ASP A 16 -39.51 8.98 -13.39
N THR A 17 -39.17 8.97 -12.10
CA THR A 17 -38.92 7.73 -11.37
C THR A 17 -40.18 6.89 -11.09
N SER A 18 -41.39 7.44 -11.26
CA SER A 18 -42.66 6.74 -11.05
C SER A 18 -43.08 5.83 -12.23
N ALA A 19 -42.39 5.94 -13.37
CA ALA A 19 -42.71 5.18 -14.58
C ALA A 19 -42.68 3.65 -14.37
N SER A 20 -43.72 2.98 -14.87
CA SER A 20 -43.87 1.52 -14.87
C SER A 20 -42.92 0.85 -15.87
N GLN A 21 -42.66 -0.46 -15.70
CA GLN A 21 -41.88 -1.24 -16.67
C GLN A 21 -42.53 -1.24 -18.06
N ARG A 22 -43.86 -1.21 -18.10
CA ARG A 22 -44.61 -1.10 -19.36
C ARG A 22 -44.30 0.21 -20.08
N GLU A 23 -44.25 1.33 -19.35
CA GLU A 23 -43.93 2.65 -19.92
C GLU A 23 -42.47 2.72 -20.36
N VAL A 24 -41.54 2.18 -19.57
CA VAL A 24 -40.11 2.04 -19.92
C VAL A 24 -39.94 1.29 -21.25
N LEU A 25 -40.61 0.15 -21.43
CA LEU A 25 -40.56 -0.64 -22.66
C LEU A 25 -41.25 0.06 -23.84
N LYS A 26 -42.36 0.77 -23.60
CA LYS A 26 -43.03 1.54 -24.65
C LYS A 26 -42.15 2.69 -25.14
N ARG A 27 -41.59 3.46 -24.21
CA ARG A 27 -40.74 4.63 -24.49
C ARG A 27 -39.43 4.23 -25.17
N SER A 28 -38.80 3.14 -24.76
CA SER A 28 -37.58 2.66 -25.43
C SER A 28 -37.81 2.27 -26.89
N LYS A 29 -38.92 1.56 -27.19
CA LYS A 29 -39.30 1.21 -28.58
C LYS A 29 -39.59 2.45 -29.42
N GLU A 30 -40.29 3.42 -28.85
CA GLU A 30 -40.55 4.71 -29.51
C GLU A 30 -39.24 5.41 -29.88
N ILE A 31 -38.34 5.59 -28.91
CA ILE A 31 -37.05 6.25 -29.12
C ILE A 31 -36.23 5.52 -30.19
N ILE A 32 -36.07 4.20 -30.08
CA ILE A 32 -35.28 3.42 -31.05
C ILE A 32 -35.84 3.56 -32.47
N ASN A 33 -37.16 3.55 -32.63
CA ASN A 33 -37.77 3.71 -33.96
C ASN A 33 -37.55 5.11 -34.55
N ARG A 34 -37.58 6.16 -33.73
CA ARG A 34 -37.29 7.54 -34.18
C ARG A 34 -35.81 7.72 -34.53
N LEU A 35 -34.91 7.16 -33.71
CA LEU A 35 -33.47 7.20 -33.99
C LEU A 35 -33.10 6.51 -35.32
N LYS A 36 -33.82 5.46 -35.74
CA LYS A 36 -33.57 4.78 -37.02
C LYS A 36 -33.87 5.63 -38.27
N ILE A 37 -34.64 6.70 -38.11
CA ILE A 37 -34.96 7.65 -39.18
C ILE A 37 -34.31 9.01 -38.93
N ASP A 38 -33.24 9.04 -38.12
CA ASP A 38 -32.48 10.24 -37.74
C ASP A 38 -33.33 11.35 -37.08
N ASP A 39 -34.44 10.97 -36.43
CA ASP A 39 -35.31 11.87 -35.67
C ASP A 39 -35.01 11.73 -34.16
N LEU A 40 -34.44 12.78 -33.57
CA LEU A 40 -34.11 12.81 -32.15
C LEU A 40 -35.34 13.28 -31.33
N PRO A 41 -35.97 12.39 -30.54
CA PRO A 41 -37.09 12.77 -29.69
C PRO A 41 -36.66 13.74 -28.59
N VAL A 42 -37.57 14.65 -28.22
CA VAL A 42 -37.46 15.57 -27.07
C VAL A 42 -38.63 15.33 -26.13
N TYR A 43 -38.35 15.27 -24.83
CA TYR A 43 -39.33 15.04 -23.76
C TYR A 43 -39.30 16.13 -22.69
N ASP A 44 -40.33 16.18 -21.86
CA ASP A 44 -40.54 17.24 -20.85
C ASP A 44 -39.42 17.36 -19.80
N LEU A 45 -38.72 16.26 -19.50
CA LEU A 45 -37.60 16.22 -18.56
C LEU A 45 -36.23 16.22 -19.25
N ASP A 46 -36.18 16.54 -20.54
CA ASP A 46 -34.92 16.73 -21.25
C ASP A 46 -34.33 18.09 -20.87
N LEU A 47 -33.34 18.05 -19.97
CA LEU A 47 -32.65 19.24 -19.51
C LEU A 47 -31.55 19.63 -20.50
N ASP A 48 -31.44 20.93 -20.77
CA ASP A 48 -30.40 21.54 -21.61
C ASP A 48 -29.07 21.67 -20.83
N ILE A 49 -28.53 20.50 -20.49
CA ILE A 49 -27.32 20.29 -19.67
C ILE A 49 -26.39 19.30 -20.36
N PHE A 50 -26.94 18.26 -20.98
CA PHE A 50 -26.17 17.23 -21.66
C PHE A 50 -26.53 17.16 -23.13
N GLU A 51 -25.51 16.98 -23.97
CA GLU A 51 -25.68 16.69 -25.40
C GLU A 51 -25.38 15.23 -25.71
N ASN A 52 -25.95 14.73 -26.80
CA ASN A 52 -25.64 13.40 -27.36
C ASN A 52 -25.73 12.25 -26.36
N PHE A 53 -26.73 12.29 -25.48
CA PHE A 53 -26.95 11.28 -24.44
C PHE A 53 -27.85 10.14 -24.90
N ARG A 54 -28.73 10.38 -25.88
CA ARG A 54 -29.74 9.42 -26.36
C ARG A 54 -29.30 8.76 -27.68
N THR A 55 -28.74 7.55 -27.56
CA THR A 55 -28.35 6.68 -28.69
C THR A 55 -29.07 5.35 -28.58
N GLU A 56 -29.09 4.55 -29.65
CA GLU A 56 -29.70 3.21 -29.59
C GLU A 56 -29.05 2.35 -28.48
N GLU A 57 -27.73 2.46 -28.32
CA GLU A 57 -26.98 1.77 -27.27
C GLU A 57 -27.39 2.26 -25.87
N SER A 58 -27.42 3.58 -25.63
CA SER A 58 -27.76 4.11 -24.31
C SER A 58 -29.20 3.80 -23.91
N VAL A 59 -30.13 3.75 -24.88
CA VAL A 59 -31.52 3.35 -24.65
C VAL A 59 -31.63 1.88 -24.28
N LYS A 60 -30.90 0.98 -24.98
CA LYS A 60 -30.85 -0.45 -24.62
C LYS A 60 -30.25 -0.67 -23.23
N GLU A 61 -29.16 0.04 -22.92
CA GLU A 61 -28.51 -0.03 -21.61
C GLU A 61 -29.44 0.50 -20.49
N ALA A 62 -30.18 1.59 -20.73
CA ALA A 62 -31.15 2.14 -19.80
C ALA A 62 -32.25 1.12 -19.45
N VAL A 63 -32.82 0.45 -20.46
CA VAL A 63 -33.80 -0.63 -20.22
C VAL A 63 -33.19 -1.76 -19.39
N GLN A 64 -31.97 -2.20 -19.73
CA GLN A 64 -31.28 -3.26 -19.00
C GLN A 64 -31.03 -2.89 -17.52
N LYS A 65 -30.62 -1.65 -17.24
CA LYS A 65 -30.43 -1.14 -15.87
C LYS A 65 -31.75 -1.12 -15.10
N LEU A 66 -32.82 -0.63 -15.72
CA LEU A 66 -34.14 -0.53 -15.08
C LEU A 66 -34.84 -1.88 -14.90
N SER A 67 -34.39 -2.95 -15.58
CA SER A 67 -34.88 -4.32 -15.36
C SER A 67 -34.17 -5.07 -14.22
N SER A 68 -33.15 -4.49 -13.58
CA SER A 68 -32.40 -5.11 -12.48
C SER A 68 -32.65 -4.38 -11.16
N PRO A 69 -33.15 -5.04 -10.09
CA PRO A 69 -33.41 -4.38 -8.80
C PRO A 69 -32.21 -3.59 -8.26
N LYS A 70 -31.01 -4.20 -8.27
CA LYS A 70 -29.77 -3.58 -7.77
C LYS A 70 -29.36 -2.34 -8.58
N LYS A 71 -29.60 -2.33 -9.89
CA LYS A 71 -29.25 -1.18 -10.74
C LYS A 71 -30.35 -0.12 -10.70
N ARG A 72 -31.63 -0.51 -10.79
CA ARG A 72 -32.80 0.38 -10.78
C ARG A 72 -32.83 1.29 -9.56
N ILE A 73 -32.58 0.77 -8.36
CA ILE A 73 -32.56 1.61 -7.14
C ILE A 73 -31.54 2.74 -7.20
N LYS A 74 -30.39 2.50 -7.84
CA LYS A 74 -29.36 3.51 -8.06
C LYS A 74 -29.81 4.56 -9.07
N GLU A 75 -30.38 4.13 -10.20
CA GLU A 75 -30.94 5.04 -11.22
C GLU A 75 -32.06 5.91 -10.62
N TYR A 76 -32.91 5.32 -9.78
CA TYR A 76 -34.00 5.98 -9.08
C TYR A 76 -33.49 7.02 -8.06
N PHE A 77 -32.45 6.66 -7.29
CA PHE A 77 -31.90 7.55 -6.28
C PHE A 77 -31.34 8.83 -6.90
N PHE A 78 -30.65 8.72 -8.04
CA PHE A 78 -29.98 9.82 -8.73
C PHE A 78 -30.82 10.50 -9.82
N TRP A 79 -32.14 10.36 -9.78
CA TRP A 79 -33.05 11.10 -10.67
C TRP A 79 -34.23 11.74 -9.92
N PHE A 80 -34.92 12.67 -10.59
CA PHE A 80 -36.02 13.42 -10.00
C PHE A 80 -37.22 12.54 -9.69
N GLN A 81 -37.74 12.73 -8.47
CA GLN A 81 -38.96 12.08 -8.01
C GLN A 81 -40.11 13.08 -8.06
N ILE A 82 -41.12 12.83 -8.89
CA ILE A 82 -42.28 13.71 -9.05
C ILE A 82 -43.52 13.01 -8.49
N VAL A 83 -44.00 13.46 -7.31
CA VAL A 83 -45.07 12.73 -6.58
C VAL A 83 -46.25 13.62 -6.20
N ASP A 84 -46.03 14.91 -5.99
CA ASP A 84 -47.11 15.83 -5.63
C ASP A 84 -46.99 17.18 -6.34
N SER A 85 -47.95 18.06 -6.06
CA SER A 85 -48.09 19.35 -6.72
C SER A 85 -46.85 20.26 -6.59
N VAL A 86 -46.05 20.10 -5.53
CA VAL A 86 -44.80 20.86 -5.36
C VAL A 86 -43.77 20.39 -6.39
N ASP A 87 -43.62 19.07 -6.53
CA ASP A 87 -42.71 18.50 -7.51
C ASP A 87 -43.19 18.76 -8.95
N GLU A 88 -44.50 18.69 -9.21
CA GLU A 88 -45.08 19.02 -10.52
C GLU A 88 -44.81 20.49 -10.91
N GLN A 89 -44.95 21.41 -9.95
CA GLN A 89 -44.60 22.81 -10.16
C GLN A 89 -43.11 22.98 -10.49
N ALA A 90 -42.22 22.35 -9.73
CA ALA A 90 -40.79 22.41 -9.98
C ALA A 90 -40.42 21.78 -11.34
N ALA A 91 -41.01 20.64 -11.70
CA ALA A 91 -40.80 19.99 -12.99
C ALA A 91 -41.27 20.87 -14.17
N GLY A 92 -42.39 21.57 -14.02
CA GLY A 92 -42.86 22.56 -14.99
C GLY A 92 -41.83 23.68 -15.22
N LEU A 93 -41.22 24.20 -14.16
CA LEU A 93 -40.15 25.19 -14.24
C LEU A 93 -38.87 24.63 -14.88
N LEU A 94 -38.51 23.37 -14.57
CA LEU A 94 -37.39 22.70 -15.23
C LEU A 94 -37.59 22.57 -16.75
N LYS A 95 -38.81 22.23 -17.19
CA LYS A 95 -39.20 22.17 -18.60
C LYS A 95 -39.06 23.53 -19.30
N SER A 96 -39.42 24.61 -18.61
CA SER A 96 -39.23 25.99 -19.09
C SER A 96 -37.79 26.51 -18.94
N LYS A 97 -36.85 25.66 -18.48
CA LYS A 97 -35.44 26.01 -18.21
C LYS A 97 -35.25 27.07 -17.12
N GLU A 98 -36.24 27.27 -16.26
CA GLU A 98 -36.23 28.20 -15.13
C GLU A 98 -35.62 27.53 -13.89
N TYR A 99 -34.36 27.09 -14.01
CA TYR A 99 -33.70 26.27 -12.98
C TYR A 99 -33.63 26.93 -11.60
N ALA A 100 -33.42 28.25 -11.55
CA ALA A 100 -33.34 28.99 -10.29
C ALA A 100 -34.68 29.02 -9.54
N GLU A 101 -35.78 29.19 -10.25
CA GLU A 101 -37.12 29.17 -9.64
C GLU A 101 -37.50 27.73 -9.25
N ALA A 102 -37.14 26.72 -10.07
CA ALA A 102 -37.32 25.33 -9.70
C ALA A 102 -36.57 24.97 -8.39
N SER A 103 -35.31 25.43 -8.24
CA SER A 103 -34.55 25.28 -6.99
C SER A 103 -35.27 25.91 -5.81
N ARG A 104 -35.80 27.14 -5.96
CA ARG A 104 -36.52 27.85 -4.88
C ARG A 104 -37.79 27.14 -4.43
N VAL A 105 -38.54 26.53 -5.35
CA VAL A 105 -39.75 25.75 -5.01
C VAL A 105 -39.41 24.62 -4.05
N TRP A 106 -38.36 23.84 -4.36
CA TRP A 106 -37.91 22.77 -3.48
C TRP A 106 -37.24 23.29 -2.21
N GLU A 107 -36.46 24.38 -2.27
CA GLU A 107 -35.81 24.99 -1.11
C GLU A 107 -36.82 25.44 -0.05
N ASN A 108 -37.82 26.24 -0.45
CA ASN A 108 -38.89 26.72 0.45
C ASN A 108 -39.71 25.56 1.04
N SER A 109 -39.91 24.50 0.27
CA SER A 109 -40.66 23.32 0.70
C SER A 109 -39.83 22.38 1.59
N SER A 110 -38.51 22.60 1.68
CA SER A 110 -37.56 21.78 2.44
C SER A 110 -37.27 22.28 3.85
N GLU A 111 -37.81 23.44 4.26
CA GLU A 111 -37.54 24.05 5.57
C GLU A 111 -38.02 23.21 6.76
N LYS A 112 -39.12 22.48 6.58
CA LYS A 112 -39.69 21.63 7.64
C LYS A 112 -38.89 20.33 7.75
N ASP A 113 -38.68 19.81 8.95
CA ASP A 113 -38.14 18.45 9.11
C ASP A 113 -39.26 17.40 8.97
N THR A 114 -39.68 17.10 7.74
CA THR A 114 -40.65 16.03 7.43
C THR A 114 -40.10 15.03 6.42
N ALA A 115 -40.69 13.83 6.36
CA ALA A 115 -40.31 12.83 5.36
C ALA A 115 -40.42 13.36 3.91
N LYS A 116 -41.42 14.19 3.62
CA LYS A 116 -41.58 14.83 2.30
C LYS A 116 -40.49 15.86 2.04
N SER A 117 -40.21 16.71 3.02
CA SER A 117 -39.16 17.73 2.90
C SER A 117 -37.79 17.13 2.57
N LEU A 118 -37.45 15.97 3.15
CA LEU A 118 -36.21 15.26 2.85
C LEU A 118 -36.15 14.74 1.40
N LEU A 119 -37.30 14.38 0.81
CA LEU A 119 -37.37 13.99 -0.60
C LEU A 119 -37.23 15.19 -1.53
N TYR A 120 -37.75 16.37 -1.15
CA TYR A 120 -37.51 17.62 -1.88
C TYR A 120 -36.03 18.01 -1.83
N LYS A 121 -35.37 17.86 -0.67
CA LYS A 121 -33.90 18.04 -0.55
C LYS A 121 -33.12 17.12 -1.49
N LYS A 122 -33.57 15.88 -1.71
CA LYS A 122 -32.96 14.96 -2.69
C LYS A 122 -33.05 15.53 -4.10
N ASN A 123 -34.23 15.99 -4.53
CA ASN A 123 -34.42 16.61 -5.84
C ASN A 123 -33.55 17.87 -5.98
N LEU A 124 -33.51 18.71 -4.95
CA LEU A 124 -32.66 19.91 -4.91
C LEU A 124 -31.16 19.57 -5.03
N ALA A 125 -30.69 18.55 -4.31
CA ALA A 125 -29.30 18.09 -4.38
C ALA A 125 -28.93 17.61 -5.79
N ILE A 126 -29.83 16.85 -6.44
CA ILE A 126 -29.66 16.40 -7.83
C ILE A 126 -29.61 17.59 -8.78
N LEU A 127 -30.51 18.57 -8.62
CA LEU A 127 -30.54 19.77 -9.46
C LEU A 127 -29.23 20.57 -9.34
N HIS A 128 -28.71 20.78 -8.13
CA HIS A 128 -27.41 21.43 -7.97
C HIS A 128 -26.28 20.65 -8.65
N CYS A 129 -26.24 19.32 -8.52
CA CYS A 129 -25.25 18.49 -9.23
C CYS A 129 -25.38 18.62 -10.76
N LEU A 130 -26.60 18.65 -11.29
CA LEU A 130 -26.85 18.85 -12.73
C LEU A 130 -26.40 20.24 -13.19
N LEU A 131 -26.66 21.28 -12.41
CA LEU A 131 -26.20 22.64 -12.70
C LEU A 131 -24.67 22.77 -12.66
N LEU A 132 -23.97 21.97 -11.85
CA LEU A 132 -22.52 21.91 -11.86
C LEU A 132 -21.99 21.36 -13.20
N PHE A 133 -22.68 20.40 -13.83
CA PHE A 133 -22.31 19.97 -15.20
C PHE A 133 -22.53 21.05 -16.26
N LYS A 134 -23.46 22.00 -16.02
CA LYS A 134 -23.69 23.14 -16.91
C LYS A 134 -22.65 24.24 -16.74
N LYS A 135 -22.24 24.53 -15.50
CA LYS A 135 -21.27 25.58 -15.19
C LYS A 135 -20.63 25.35 -13.82
N ASP A 136 -19.32 25.52 -13.74
CA ASP A 136 -18.60 25.52 -12.47
C ASP A 136 -19.16 26.60 -11.53
N SER A 137 -19.52 26.21 -10.29
CA SER A 137 -20.18 27.07 -9.32
C SER A 137 -19.91 26.59 -7.91
N LYS A 138 -19.10 27.33 -7.18
CA LYS A 138 -18.79 27.06 -5.77
C LYS A 138 -20.06 26.96 -4.91
N THR A 139 -21.03 27.85 -5.13
CA THR A 139 -22.30 27.84 -4.39
C THR A 139 -23.08 26.56 -4.62
N ASN A 140 -23.18 26.09 -5.88
CA ASN A 140 -23.89 24.83 -6.16
C ASN A 140 -23.15 23.63 -5.56
N LEU A 141 -21.82 23.62 -5.59
CA LEU A 141 -20.99 22.57 -5.00
C LEU A 141 -21.20 22.47 -3.49
N GLU A 142 -21.12 23.60 -2.79
CA GLU A 142 -21.32 23.65 -1.34
C GLU A 142 -22.74 23.23 -0.95
N GLN A 143 -23.75 23.72 -1.66
CA GLN A 143 -25.15 23.37 -1.38
C GLN A 143 -25.44 21.90 -1.66
N SER A 144 -24.98 21.37 -2.79
CA SER A 144 -25.20 19.96 -3.12
C SER A 144 -24.53 19.03 -2.12
N LEU A 145 -23.28 19.32 -1.72
CA LEU A 145 -22.55 18.50 -0.72
C LEU A 145 -23.22 18.54 0.64
N LYS A 146 -23.65 19.74 1.09
CA LYS A 146 -24.38 19.90 2.35
C LYS A 146 -25.67 19.09 2.36
N LEU A 147 -26.47 19.20 1.30
CA LEU A 147 -27.73 18.46 1.18
C LEU A 147 -27.47 16.95 1.17
N TRP A 148 -26.48 16.47 0.40
CA TRP A 148 -26.17 15.05 0.38
C TRP A 148 -25.72 14.52 1.74
N ARG A 149 -24.87 15.25 2.47
CA ARG A 149 -24.45 14.85 3.81
C ARG A 149 -25.65 14.74 4.76
N GLU A 150 -26.53 15.74 4.75
CA GLU A 150 -27.75 15.73 5.56
C GLU A 150 -28.65 14.52 5.25
N LEU A 151 -28.83 14.20 3.96
CA LEU A 151 -29.66 13.08 3.54
C LEU A 151 -29.04 11.72 3.90
N ILE A 152 -27.75 11.55 3.65
CA ILE A 152 -27.04 10.28 3.90
C ILE A 152 -27.05 9.94 5.39
N ASP A 153 -26.86 10.92 6.26
CA ASP A 153 -26.82 10.72 7.71
C ASP A 153 -28.23 10.57 8.33
N SER A 154 -29.30 10.84 7.57
CA SER A 154 -30.67 10.85 8.07
C SER A 154 -31.36 9.49 7.92
N ASP A 155 -31.53 8.77 9.03
CA ASP A 155 -32.33 7.54 9.05
C ASP A 155 -33.78 7.77 8.61
N LYS A 156 -34.34 8.93 8.96
CA LYS A 156 -35.68 9.34 8.54
C LYS A 156 -35.80 9.47 7.02
N PHE A 157 -34.77 10.02 6.36
CA PHE A 157 -34.70 10.05 4.90
C PHE A 157 -34.69 8.65 4.32
N TRP A 158 -33.83 7.76 4.84
CA TRP A 158 -33.73 6.39 4.33
C TRP A 158 -35.04 5.59 4.48
N ILE A 159 -35.75 5.76 5.59
CA ILE A 159 -37.09 5.16 5.80
C ILE A 159 -38.08 5.71 4.77
N ALA A 160 -38.11 7.03 4.57
CA ALA A 160 -39.00 7.68 3.61
C ALA A 160 -38.68 7.24 2.17
N PHE A 161 -37.41 7.26 1.78
CA PHE A 161 -36.92 6.82 0.47
C PHE A 161 -37.31 5.38 0.18
N ALA A 162 -37.02 4.45 1.10
CA ALA A 162 -37.35 3.03 0.92
C ALA A 162 -38.86 2.81 0.78
N LYS A 163 -39.68 3.54 1.54
CA LYS A 163 -41.14 3.47 1.45
C LYS A 163 -41.63 3.93 0.08
N VAL A 164 -41.15 5.09 -0.41
CA VAL A 164 -41.61 5.64 -1.69
C VAL A 164 -41.09 4.80 -2.86
N TYR A 165 -39.83 4.36 -2.84
CA TYR A 165 -39.28 3.48 -3.86
C TYR A 165 -40.14 2.21 -4.03
N LYS A 166 -40.54 1.57 -2.92
CA LYS A 166 -41.37 0.36 -2.94
C LYS A 166 -42.77 0.57 -3.53
N LEU A 167 -43.32 1.80 -3.53
CA LEU A 167 -44.63 2.06 -4.15
C LEU A 167 -44.60 1.89 -5.68
N HIS A 168 -43.44 2.12 -6.30
CA HIS A 168 -43.26 2.06 -7.75
C HIS A 168 -42.38 0.87 -8.19
N ASP A 169 -42.04 -0.02 -7.25
CA ASP A 169 -41.15 -1.14 -7.48
C ASP A 169 -41.90 -2.40 -7.93
N GLU A 170 -42.05 -2.53 -9.23
CA GLU A 170 -42.61 -3.72 -9.88
C GLU A 170 -41.68 -4.94 -9.89
N LEU A 171 -40.42 -4.82 -9.46
CA LEU A 171 -39.43 -5.89 -9.53
C LEU A 171 -39.29 -6.70 -8.23
N GLY A 172 -39.99 -6.31 -7.16
CA GLY A 172 -39.92 -7.00 -5.87
C GLY A 172 -38.55 -6.90 -5.20
N THR A 173 -37.92 -5.72 -5.22
CA THR A 173 -36.64 -5.43 -4.57
C THR A 173 -36.75 -5.71 -3.07
N ASN A 174 -35.95 -6.66 -2.60
CA ASN A 174 -35.92 -7.05 -1.20
C ASN A 174 -35.23 -5.98 -0.32
N GLN A 175 -35.39 -6.10 1.00
CA GLN A 175 -34.82 -5.14 1.94
C GLN A 175 -33.28 -5.18 1.99
N GLU A 176 -32.67 -6.33 1.72
CA GLU A 176 -31.21 -6.49 1.69
C GLU A 176 -30.58 -5.62 0.61
N ILE A 177 -31.15 -5.59 -0.60
CA ILE A 177 -30.66 -4.75 -1.71
C ILE A 177 -30.77 -3.26 -1.34
N ILE A 178 -31.85 -2.85 -0.68
CA ILE A 178 -32.03 -1.46 -0.22
C ILE A 178 -30.96 -1.10 0.83
N ASN A 179 -30.71 -2.01 1.77
CA ASN A 179 -29.70 -1.80 2.82
C ASN A 179 -28.28 -1.77 2.22
N GLU A 180 -27.95 -2.68 1.29
CA GLU A 180 -26.70 -2.68 0.53
C GLU A 180 -26.53 -1.37 -0.24
N PHE A 181 -27.60 -0.86 -0.87
CA PHE A 181 -27.57 0.44 -1.53
C PHE A 181 -27.30 1.59 -0.55
N LYS A 182 -28.00 1.64 0.59
CA LYS A 182 -27.81 2.66 1.65
C LYS A 182 -26.35 2.70 2.09
N LEU A 183 -25.74 1.55 2.37
CA LEU A 183 -24.33 1.46 2.80
C LEU A 183 -23.35 2.05 1.78
N ASN A 184 -23.67 1.92 0.48
CA ASN A 184 -22.80 2.37 -0.60
C ASN A 184 -23.15 3.77 -1.16
N ALA A 185 -24.25 4.38 -0.69
CA ALA A 185 -24.77 5.61 -1.27
C ALA A 185 -23.78 6.78 -1.20
N VAL A 186 -23.06 6.92 -0.08
CA VAL A 186 -22.04 7.96 0.09
C VAL A 186 -20.91 7.84 -0.93
N SER A 187 -20.47 6.61 -1.21
CA SER A 187 -19.45 6.35 -2.24
C SER A 187 -19.97 6.68 -3.64
N TYR A 188 -21.24 6.35 -3.93
CA TYR A 188 -21.85 6.70 -5.20
C TYR A 188 -22.02 8.20 -5.41
N VAL A 189 -22.30 8.96 -4.34
CA VAL A 189 -22.35 10.42 -4.36
C VAL A 189 -20.95 10.99 -4.58
N ALA A 190 -19.93 10.51 -3.87
CA ALA A 190 -18.53 10.94 -4.04
C ALA A 190 -18.03 10.75 -5.49
N ASP A 191 -18.44 9.66 -6.15
CA ASP A 191 -18.12 9.43 -7.57
C ASP A 191 -18.66 10.53 -8.50
N ILE A 192 -19.83 11.12 -8.21
CA ILE A 192 -20.39 12.22 -9.02
C ILE A 192 -19.45 13.44 -8.96
N TYR A 193 -18.90 13.74 -7.79
CA TYR A 193 -17.95 14.85 -7.63
C TYR A 193 -16.58 14.54 -8.25
N THR A 194 -16.18 13.27 -8.26
CA THR A 194 -15.00 12.85 -9.04
C THR A 194 -15.20 13.08 -10.53
N GLU A 195 -16.36 12.72 -11.07
CA GLU A 195 -16.71 12.98 -12.47
C GLU A 195 -16.79 14.48 -12.79
N LEU A 196 -17.37 15.29 -11.90
CA LEU A 196 -17.41 16.76 -12.04
C LEU A 196 -16.00 17.36 -12.02
N GLY A 197 -15.12 16.89 -11.12
CA GLY A 197 -13.73 17.32 -11.07
C GLY A 197 -12.97 17.03 -12.36
N GLN A 198 -13.20 15.85 -12.96
CA GLN A 198 -12.65 15.52 -14.27
C GLN A 198 -13.23 16.37 -15.40
N PHE A 199 -14.54 16.59 -15.37
CA PHE A 199 -15.25 17.36 -16.38
C PHE A 199 -14.76 18.82 -16.43
N HIS A 200 -14.54 19.44 -15.27
CA HIS A 200 -14.03 20.81 -15.16
C HIS A 200 -12.51 20.92 -15.08
N ASN A 201 -11.79 19.80 -15.00
CA ASN A 201 -10.37 19.75 -14.64
C ASN A 201 -10.07 20.56 -13.36
N ASN A 202 -10.90 20.37 -12.33
CA ASN A 202 -10.86 21.11 -11.07
C ASN A 202 -10.86 20.14 -9.87
N ASN A 203 -9.70 20.04 -9.20
CA ASN A 203 -9.50 19.14 -8.06
C ASN A 203 -10.33 19.52 -6.81
N ALA A 204 -10.84 20.76 -6.74
CA ALA A 204 -11.65 21.22 -5.60
C ALA A 204 -12.92 20.37 -5.40
N TYR A 205 -13.48 19.81 -6.48
CA TYR A 205 -14.65 18.93 -6.38
C TYR A 205 -14.35 17.67 -5.56
N VAL A 206 -13.22 17.01 -5.84
CA VAL A 206 -12.79 15.83 -5.09
C VAL A 206 -12.44 16.24 -3.67
N ALA A 207 -11.62 17.27 -3.48
CA ALA A 207 -11.17 17.74 -2.17
C ALA A 207 -12.33 18.09 -1.23
N GLU A 208 -13.26 18.94 -1.67
CA GLU A 208 -14.41 19.34 -0.84
C GLU A 208 -15.37 18.15 -0.60
N SER A 209 -15.57 17.28 -1.59
CA SER A 209 -16.42 16.10 -1.41
C SER A 209 -15.83 15.10 -0.42
N SER A 210 -14.54 14.81 -0.49
CA SER A 210 -13.85 13.92 0.45
C SER A 210 -13.85 14.49 1.86
N LYS A 211 -13.71 15.81 2.00
CA LYS A 211 -13.80 16.51 3.29
C LYS A 211 -15.19 16.45 3.92
N ILE A 212 -16.25 16.71 3.14
CA ILE A 212 -17.63 16.81 3.68
C ILE A 212 -18.26 15.42 3.85
N LEU A 213 -18.02 14.51 2.91
CA LEU A 213 -18.63 13.18 2.93
C LEU A 213 -17.82 12.17 3.72
N GLU A 214 -16.53 12.45 3.98
CA GLU A 214 -15.60 11.55 4.70
C GLU A 214 -15.53 10.15 4.06
N ALA A 215 -15.77 10.08 2.75
CA ALA A 215 -15.81 8.86 1.98
C ALA A 215 -15.22 9.07 0.60
N LYS A 216 -14.73 7.98 0.01
CA LYS A 216 -14.22 7.95 -1.36
C LYS A 216 -15.08 7.06 -2.26
N GLY A 217 -15.16 7.50 -3.51
CA GLY A 217 -15.83 6.80 -4.59
C GLY A 217 -14.93 5.76 -5.24
N ALA A 218 -15.53 4.74 -5.88
CA ALA A 218 -14.78 3.80 -6.72
C ALA A 218 -14.12 4.49 -7.92
N ALA A 219 -14.72 5.56 -8.44
CA ALA A 219 -14.14 6.42 -9.46
C ALA A 219 -12.92 7.18 -8.91
N THR A 220 -12.99 7.71 -7.68
CA THR A 220 -11.84 8.38 -7.04
C THR A 220 -10.66 7.43 -6.95
N GLU A 221 -10.90 6.21 -6.45
CA GLU A 221 -9.87 5.17 -6.37
C GLU A 221 -9.25 4.88 -7.75
N LYS A 222 -10.10 4.59 -8.75
CA LYS A 222 -9.65 4.15 -10.07
C LYS A 222 -8.93 5.25 -10.87
N THR A 223 -9.43 6.48 -10.81
CA THR A 223 -9.06 7.54 -11.76
C THR A 223 -8.19 8.63 -11.15
N VAL A 224 -8.11 8.69 -9.83
CA VAL A 224 -7.29 9.68 -9.11
C VAL A 224 -6.18 8.99 -8.33
N LEU A 225 -6.54 8.07 -7.41
CA LEU A 225 -5.56 7.44 -6.52
C LEU A 225 -4.66 6.42 -7.24
N ASN A 226 -5.23 5.50 -8.02
CA ASN A 226 -4.44 4.46 -8.69
C ASN A 226 -3.33 5.02 -9.60
N PRO A 227 -3.59 6.04 -10.46
CA PRO A 227 -2.52 6.67 -11.24
C PRO A 227 -1.41 7.28 -10.38
N ILE A 228 -1.77 7.95 -9.29
CA ILE A 228 -0.82 8.52 -8.33
C ILE A 228 0.03 7.41 -7.70
N TYR A 229 -0.61 6.36 -7.17
CA TYR A 229 0.06 5.25 -6.52
C TYR A 229 0.97 4.48 -7.49
N GLN A 230 0.55 4.30 -8.74
CA GLN A 230 1.38 3.69 -9.77
C GLN A 230 2.60 4.57 -10.09
N SER A 231 2.40 5.88 -10.27
CA SER A 231 3.47 6.84 -10.54
C SER A 231 4.54 6.84 -9.44
N VAL A 232 4.11 6.76 -8.18
CA VAL A 232 4.97 6.61 -7.00
C VAL A 232 5.65 5.24 -6.97
N ALA A 233 4.91 4.15 -7.17
CA ALA A 233 5.46 2.80 -7.17
C ALA A 233 6.57 2.64 -8.22
N GLU A 234 6.37 3.14 -9.44
CA GLU A 234 7.40 3.14 -10.49
C GLU A 234 8.66 3.91 -10.09
N ALA A 235 8.51 5.03 -9.37
CA ALA A 235 9.65 5.82 -8.89
C ALA A 235 10.39 5.11 -7.74
N VAL A 236 9.63 4.46 -6.85
CA VAL A 236 10.15 3.65 -5.73
C VAL A 236 10.91 2.43 -6.26
N ASP A 237 10.33 1.67 -7.20
CA ASP A 237 10.99 0.50 -7.81
C ASP A 237 12.31 0.91 -8.47
N GLN A 238 12.33 2.06 -9.15
CA GLN A 238 13.55 2.62 -9.72
C GLN A 238 14.57 2.96 -8.64
N LEU A 239 14.17 3.65 -7.55
CA LEU A 239 15.07 3.94 -6.42
C LEU A 239 15.65 2.67 -5.78
N GLU A 240 14.82 1.64 -5.55
CA GLU A 240 15.24 0.36 -4.97
C GLU A 240 16.20 -0.41 -5.88
N SER A 241 16.09 -0.23 -7.20
CA SER A 241 16.98 -0.84 -8.18
C SER A 241 18.33 -0.14 -8.33
N LEU A 242 18.49 1.08 -7.80
CA LEU A 242 19.75 1.82 -7.89
C LEU A 242 20.80 1.16 -7.00
N LYS A 243 21.87 0.65 -7.63
CA LYS A 243 23.05 0.13 -6.93
C LYS A 243 24.08 1.24 -6.73
N VAL A 244 23.70 2.27 -5.96
CA VAL A 244 24.47 3.52 -5.77
C VAL A 244 25.87 3.29 -5.18
N SER A 245 26.10 2.14 -4.54
CA SER A 245 27.36 1.77 -3.91
C SER A 245 28.22 0.79 -4.71
N ALA A 246 27.80 0.37 -5.91
CA ALA A 246 28.42 -0.75 -6.63
C ALA A 246 29.86 -0.47 -7.12
N ASP A 247 30.16 0.77 -7.52
CA ASP A 247 31.49 1.20 -7.98
C ASP A 247 32.25 2.01 -6.91
N GLY A 248 31.68 2.12 -5.70
CA GLY A 248 32.31 2.77 -4.54
C GLY A 248 32.29 4.30 -4.58
N VAL A 249 31.62 4.93 -5.55
CA VAL A 249 31.47 6.40 -5.62
C VAL A 249 30.08 6.78 -6.16
N ILE A 250 29.44 7.80 -5.58
CA ILE A 250 28.22 8.33 -6.20
C ILE A 250 28.56 9.30 -7.34
N ASP A 251 28.16 8.97 -8.56
CA ASP A 251 28.39 9.83 -9.72
C ASP A 251 27.31 10.93 -9.86
N LYS A 252 27.53 11.87 -10.79
CA LYS A 252 26.59 12.97 -11.05
C LYS A 252 25.26 12.49 -11.63
N ASN A 253 25.26 11.43 -12.44
CA ASN A 253 24.07 10.88 -13.08
C ASN A 253 23.20 10.16 -12.06
N GLU A 254 23.79 9.39 -11.15
CA GLU A 254 23.10 8.73 -10.04
C GLU A 254 22.47 9.75 -9.10
N ALA A 255 23.25 10.75 -8.67
CA ALA A 255 22.74 11.84 -7.83
C ALA A 255 21.58 12.58 -8.49
N GLN A 256 21.68 12.84 -9.81
CA GLN A 256 20.60 13.48 -10.56
C GLN A 256 19.38 12.56 -10.69
N THR A 257 19.57 11.26 -10.88
CA THR A 257 18.50 10.27 -10.96
C THR A 257 17.73 10.19 -9.65
N ILE A 258 18.43 10.07 -8.51
CA ILE A 258 17.83 10.09 -7.17
C ILE A 258 17.00 11.36 -6.98
N LYS A 259 17.54 12.52 -7.35
CA LYS A 259 16.85 13.81 -7.23
C LYS A 259 15.56 13.86 -8.07
N VAL A 260 15.60 13.36 -9.31
CA VAL A 260 14.43 13.33 -10.20
C VAL A 260 13.35 12.40 -9.65
N LEU A 261 13.73 11.19 -9.21
CA LEU A 261 12.78 10.21 -8.66
C LEU A 261 12.11 10.72 -7.38
N ILE A 262 12.88 11.32 -6.48
CA ILE A 262 12.34 11.93 -5.26
C ILE A 262 11.43 13.12 -5.59
N GLY A 263 11.82 13.96 -6.55
CA GLY A 263 10.99 15.06 -7.04
C GLY A 263 9.63 14.58 -7.55
N LYS A 264 9.63 13.49 -8.35
CA LYS A 264 8.40 12.84 -8.82
C LYS A 264 7.54 12.34 -7.66
N ILE A 265 8.12 11.65 -6.68
CA ILE A 265 7.39 11.16 -5.48
C ILE A 265 6.76 12.34 -4.73
N GLN A 266 7.51 13.42 -4.51
CA GLN A 266 7.01 14.61 -3.80
C GLN A 266 5.87 15.31 -4.55
N GLU A 267 5.98 15.43 -5.87
CA GLU A 267 4.93 16.01 -6.72
C GLU A 267 3.62 15.21 -6.61
N GLU A 268 3.70 13.89 -6.71
CA GLU A 268 2.52 13.01 -6.58
C GLU A 268 1.89 13.08 -5.18
N PHE A 269 2.70 13.18 -4.13
CA PHE A 269 2.20 13.38 -2.76
C PHE A 269 1.58 14.75 -2.55
N ASN A 270 2.08 15.81 -3.19
CA ASN A 270 1.44 17.12 -3.16
C ASN A 270 0.04 17.06 -3.79
N LYS A 271 -0.17 16.30 -4.87
CA LYS A 271 -1.51 16.08 -5.43
C LYS A 271 -2.45 15.44 -4.41
N LEU A 272 -1.99 14.45 -3.63
CA LEU A 272 -2.79 13.86 -2.56
C LEU A 272 -3.13 14.87 -1.46
N ILE A 273 -2.22 15.79 -1.12
CA ILE A 273 -2.47 16.87 -0.15
C ILE A 273 -3.56 17.81 -0.68
N GLU A 274 -3.44 18.26 -1.92
CA GLU A 274 -4.43 19.14 -2.57
C GLU A 274 -5.83 18.51 -2.65
N LEU A 275 -5.88 17.19 -2.81
CA LEU A 275 -7.12 16.41 -2.86
C LEU A 275 -7.68 16.06 -1.48
N GLY A 276 -6.98 16.39 -0.38
CA GLY A 276 -7.39 16.00 0.98
C GLY A 276 -7.30 14.49 1.24
N LEU A 277 -6.53 13.75 0.43
CA LEU A 277 -6.40 12.29 0.49
C LEU A 277 -5.05 11.83 1.06
N TYR A 278 -4.16 12.75 1.44
CA TYR A 278 -2.82 12.43 1.95
C TYR A 278 -2.81 11.55 3.21
N GLU A 279 -3.86 11.64 4.03
CA GLU A 279 -4.01 10.89 5.28
C GLU A 279 -4.81 9.59 5.13
N ASP A 280 -5.25 9.25 3.92
CA ASP A 280 -5.90 7.97 3.59
C ASP A 280 -5.00 6.78 3.94
N SER A 281 -5.62 5.68 4.36
CA SER A 281 -4.89 4.49 4.82
C SER A 281 -3.95 3.91 3.76
N GLN A 282 -4.36 3.85 2.49
CA GLN A 282 -3.50 3.35 1.41
C GLN A 282 -2.42 4.39 1.08
N SER A 283 -2.76 5.68 1.11
CA SER A 283 -1.78 6.77 0.94
C SER A 283 -0.66 6.68 1.98
N LYS A 284 -0.99 6.39 3.24
CA LYS A 284 0.00 6.15 4.32
C LYS A 284 0.92 4.97 4.02
N THR A 285 0.37 3.86 3.53
CA THR A 285 1.17 2.69 3.16
C THR A 285 2.14 2.98 2.02
N ILE A 286 1.68 3.68 0.97
CA ILE A 286 2.54 4.06 -0.17
C ILE A 286 3.61 5.06 0.26
N ARG A 287 3.26 6.02 1.12
CA ARG A 287 4.19 6.96 1.77
C ARG A 287 5.29 6.25 2.55
N ASP A 288 4.94 5.27 3.37
CA ASP A 288 5.92 4.47 4.12
C ASP A 288 6.83 3.65 3.21
N ARG A 289 6.27 3.09 2.13
CA ARG A 289 7.07 2.38 1.12
C ARG A 289 8.09 3.31 0.47
N ALA A 290 7.64 4.50 0.02
CA ALA A 290 8.52 5.49 -0.58
C ALA A 290 9.61 5.99 0.39
N ALA A 291 9.24 6.25 1.65
CA ALA A 291 10.18 6.64 2.70
C ALA A 291 11.24 5.55 2.96
N ASN A 292 10.84 4.27 2.95
CA ASN A 292 11.78 3.16 3.09
C ASN A 292 12.71 3.01 1.88
N ALA A 293 12.23 3.21 0.65
CA ALA A 293 13.11 3.20 -0.53
C ALA A 293 14.17 4.32 -0.47
N ILE A 294 13.78 5.53 -0.06
CA ILE A 294 14.75 6.62 0.18
C ILE A 294 15.72 6.24 1.30
N ARG A 295 15.23 5.61 2.38
CA ARG A 295 16.07 5.14 3.49
C ARG A 295 17.12 4.11 3.04
N VAL A 296 16.81 3.22 2.09
CA VAL A 296 17.81 2.29 1.53
C VAL A 296 18.96 3.07 0.89
N VAL A 297 18.65 4.05 0.05
CA VAL A 297 19.66 4.93 -0.57
C VAL A 297 20.48 5.68 0.48
N VAL A 298 19.85 6.16 1.55
CA VAL A 298 20.54 6.81 2.68
C VAL A 298 21.58 5.89 3.31
N LEU A 299 21.24 4.63 3.54
CA LEU A 299 22.14 3.65 4.14
C LEU A 299 23.33 3.35 3.23
N ASP A 300 23.11 3.23 1.92
CA ASP A 300 24.20 3.06 0.95
C ASP A 300 25.15 4.27 0.96
N LEU A 301 24.61 5.48 0.89
CA LEU A 301 25.41 6.70 0.92
C LEU A 301 26.25 6.81 2.19
N HIS A 302 25.65 6.52 3.35
CA HIS A 302 26.36 6.64 4.62
C HIS A 302 27.38 5.52 4.82
N ASN A 303 26.95 4.27 4.68
CA ASN A 303 27.75 3.11 5.07
C ASN A 303 28.80 2.74 4.03
N ASN A 304 28.51 2.90 2.74
CA ASN A 304 29.36 2.41 1.66
C ASN A 304 30.14 3.54 0.97
N LEU A 305 29.62 4.76 0.96
CA LEU A 305 30.21 5.89 0.22
C LEU A 305 30.72 7.03 1.11
N SER A 306 30.52 6.95 2.44
CA SER A 306 30.89 8.02 3.39
C SER A 306 30.23 9.38 3.10
N GLU A 307 29.15 9.41 2.34
CA GLU A 307 28.41 10.61 1.90
C GLU A 307 27.36 11.04 2.93
N THR A 308 27.80 11.21 4.18
CA THR A 308 26.92 11.43 5.34
C THR A 308 26.04 12.68 5.22
N ASP A 309 26.53 13.75 4.58
CA ASP A 309 25.75 14.97 4.37
C ASP A 309 24.57 14.76 3.41
N LYS A 310 24.81 14.02 2.32
CA LYS A 310 23.75 13.66 1.37
C LYS A 310 22.76 12.69 2.01
N ALA A 311 23.25 11.72 2.78
CA ALA A 311 22.43 10.79 3.56
C ALA A 311 21.50 11.55 4.54
N LEU A 312 22.04 12.50 5.30
CA LEU A 312 21.26 13.35 6.22
C LEU A 312 20.19 14.18 5.49
N ALA A 313 20.51 14.74 4.33
CA ALA A 313 19.52 15.50 3.53
C ALA A 313 18.37 14.59 3.07
N LEU A 314 18.67 13.39 2.59
CA LEU A 314 17.70 12.44 2.06
C LEU A 314 16.83 11.81 3.15
N ILE A 315 17.39 11.44 4.29
CA ILE A 315 16.59 10.87 5.38
C ILE A 315 15.60 11.89 5.97
N ASN A 316 15.93 13.18 5.93
CA ASN A 316 15.00 14.25 6.29
C ASN A 316 13.84 14.37 5.28
N VAL A 317 14.08 14.08 4.00
CA VAL A 317 13.00 13.97 3.01
C VAL A 317 12.12 12.76 3.32
N ALA A 318 12.72 11.59 3.57
CA ALA A 318 11.99 10.38 3.96
C ALA A 318 11.12 10.62 5.20
N LEU A 319 11.64 11.34 6.20
CA LEU A 319 10.90 11.69 7.41
C LEU A 319 9.66 12.54 7.12
N LYS A 320 9.76 13.52 6.22
CA LYS A 320 8.63 14.41 5.86
C LYS A 320 7.49 13.68 5.16
N ILE A 321 7.80 12.60 4.45
CA ILE A 321 6.80 11.84 3.69
C ILE A 321 6.28 10.62 4.44
N ALA A 322 6.93 10.18 5.53
CA ALA A 322 6.52 9.01 6.32
C ALA A 322 5.02 9.06 6.65
N GLY A 323 4.32 7.95 6.41
CA GLY A 323 2.87 7.81 6.58
C GLY A 323 2.45 7.35 7.97
N THR A 324 3.33 6.63 8.69
CA THR A 324 3.03 6.12 10.04
C THR A 324 4.00 6.63 11.10
N ALA A 325 3.48 6.80 12.33
CA ALA A 325 4.26 7.21 13.49
C ALA A 325 5.40 6.23 13.84
N GLY A 326 5.22 4.94 13.53
CA GLY A 326 6.25 3.92 13.71
C GLY A 326 7.47 4.18 12.82
N LEU A 327 7.24 4.44 11.52
CA LEU A 327 8.32 4.77 10.61
C LEU A 327 8.95 6.13 10.93
N GLU A 328 8.15 7.14 11.28
CA GLU A 328 8.68 8.44 11.72
C GLU A 328 9.66 8.29 12.89
N SER A 329 9.31 7.49 13.90
CA SER A 329 10.14 7.30 15.08
C SER A 329 11.46 6.62 14.73
N LYS A 330 11.42 5.64 13.82
CA LYS A 330 12.60 4.96 13.28
C LYS A 330 13.52 5.94 12.53
N LEU A 331 12.97 6.74 11.62
CA LEU A 331 13.75 7.71 10.85
C LEU A 331 14.34 8.81 11.74
N LYS A 332 13.60 9.29 12.76
CA LYS A 332 14.11 10.25 13.77
C LYS A 332 15.26 9.66 14.60
N HIS A 333 15.24 8.37 14.88
CA HIS A 333 16.36 7.71 15.55
C HIS A 333 17.58 7.63 14.64
N GLU A 334 17.41 7.20 13.39
CA GLU A 334 18.50 7.12 12.41
C GLU A 334 19.13 8.49 12.10
N ILE A 335 18.33 9.57 12.01
CA ILE A 335 18.84 10.94 11.89
C ILE A 335 19.78 11.28 13.05
N ARG A 336 19.38 10.95 14.30
CA ARG A 336 20.22 11.22 15.47
C ARG A 336 21.56 10.47 15.41
N VAL A 337 21.54 9.21 14.96
CA VAL A 337 22.76 8.40 14.78
C VAL A 337 23.66 9.01 13.70
N LEU A 338 23.10 9.40 12.55
CA LEU A 338 23.85 10.01 11.46
C LEU A 338 24.47 11.37 11.87
N ASP A 339 23.72 12.20 12.57
CA ASP A 339 24.20 13.49 13.10
C ASP A 339 25.34 13.29 14.12
N ALA A 340 25.22 12.28 14.99
CA ALA A 340 26.27 11.92 15.94
C ALA A 340 27.55 11.45 15.22
N THR A 341 27.42 10.58 14.22
CA THR A 341 28.56 10.13 13.41
C THR A 341 29.23 11.32 12.72
N LYS A 342 28.45 12.24 12.15
CA LYS A 342 28.97 13.45 11.51
C LYS A 342 29.72 14.36 12.50
N LYS A 343 29.15 14.64 13.67
CA LYS A 343 29.78 15.50 14.70
C LYS A 343 31.09 14.93 15.20
N ASN A 344 31.18 13.60 15.26
CA ASN A 344 32.34 12.89 15.78
C ASN A 344 33.24 12.31 14.68
N ALA A 345 33.14 12.78 13.43
CA ALA A 345 33.83 12.24 12.26
C ALA A 345 35.30 11.88 12.52
N GLY A 346 36.08 12.81 13.09
CA GLY A 346 37.51 12.59 13.39
C GLY A 346 37.81 11.48 14.43
N LEU A 347 36.81 11.06 15.20
CA LEU A 347 36.90 9.98 16.19
C LEU A 347 36.35 8.65 15.67
N VAL A 348 35.36 8.70 14.77
CA VAL A 348 34.70 7.50 14.23
C VAL A 348 35.34 6.98 12.94
N SER A 349 35.90 7.88 12.11
CA SER A 349 36.55 7.52 10.83
C SER A 349 37.64 6.44 10.98
N PRO A 350 38.55 6.50 11.97
CA PRO A 350 39.56 5.45 12.12
C PRO A 350 38.98 4.03 12.29
N VAL A 351 37.85 3.90 12.99
CA VAL A 351 37.14 2.61 13.12
C VAL A 351 36.46 2.25 11.80
N ALA A 352 35.76 3.20 11.18
CA ALA A 352 35.05 2.97 9.92
C ALA A 352 35.99 2.57 8.77
N ASP A 353 37.17 3.19 8.69
CA ASP A 353 38.21 2.88 7.70
C ASP A 353 38.71 1.45 7.85
N LEU A 354 38.91 0.98 9.09
CA LEU A 354 39.33 -0.40 9.37
C LEU A 354 38.21 -1.40 9.01
N VAL A 355 36.95 -1.09 9.30
CA VAL A 355 35.80 -1.93 8.93
C VAL A 355 35.67 -2.03 7.40
N THR A 356 35.81 -0.90 6.71
CA THR A 356 35.75 -0.82 5.24
C THR A 356 36.89 -1.59 4.58
N ALA A 357 38.09 -1.56 5.18
CA ALA A 357 39.23 -2.36 4.76
C ALA A 357 39.15 -3.85 5.17
N GLU A 358 38.01 -4.31 5.70
CA GLU A 358 37.77 -5.67 6.23
C GLU A 358 38.72 -6.09 7.37
N LYS A 359 39.37 -5.13 8.04
CA LYS A 359 40.28 -5.34 9.17
C LYS A 359 39.54 -5.38 10.49
N TYR A 360 38.59 -6.31 10.61
CA TYR A 360 37.64 -6.34 11.73
C TYR A 360 38.31 -6.58 13.10
N GLU A 361 39.38 -7.38 13.20
CA GLU A 361 40.07 -7.54 14.49
C GLU A 361 40.81 -6.27 14.93
N GLU A 362 41.38 -5.51 13.99
CA GLU A 362 42.00 -4.22 14.27
C GLU A 362 40.93 -3.18 14.69
N ALA A 363 39.80 -3.17 13.98
CA ALA A 363 38.65 -2.33 14.31
C ALA A 363 38.13 -2.62 15.74
N LEU A 364 37.98 -3.90 16.12
CA LEU A 364 37.54 -4.28 17.47
C LEU A 364 38.49 -3.80 18.56
N LYS A 365 39.81 -3.92 18.36
CA LYS A 365 40.81 -3.42 19.32
C LYS A 365 40.71 -1.90 19.48
N LEU A 366 40.55 -1.18 18.37
CA LEU A 366 40.39 0.26 18.38
C LEU A 366 39.09 0.67 19.10
N ILE A 367 37.97 0.01 18.77
CA ILE A 367 36.68 0.19 19.43
C ILE A 367 36.81 0.01 20.94
N GLU A 368 37.44 -1.07 21.42
CA GLU A 368 37.58 -1.31 22.87
C GLU A 368 38.43 -0.25 23.58
N SER A 369 39.47 0.25 22.91
CA SER A 369 40.32 1.33 23.41
C SER A 369 39.56 2.65 23.49
N ASP A 370 38.88 3.03 22.40
CA ASP A 370 38.16 4.29 22.28
C ASP A 370 36.91 4.32 23.17
N ARG A 371 36.22 3.19 23.35
CA ARG A 371 35.09 3.11 24.30
C ARG A 371 35.50 3.45 25.72
N LYS A 372 36.66 2.99 26.17
CA LYS A 372 37.19 3.32 27.50
C LYS A 372 37.57 4.80 27.58
N LYS A 373 38.21 5.30 26.54
CA LYS A 373 38.68 6.70 26.45
C LYS A 373 37.52 7.70 26.42
N TYR A 374 36.42 7.36 25.75
CA TYR A 374 35.25 8.22 25.55
C TYR A 374 33.99 7.70 26.25
N SER A 375 34.15 7.09 27.43
CA SER A 375 33.07 6.45 28.20
C SER A 375 31.92 7.38 28.58
N GLY A 376 32.17 8.69 28.71
CA GLY A 376 31.17 9.70 29.03
C GLY A 376 30.35 10.22 27.84
N ASN A 377 30.67 9.83 26.60
CA ASN A 377 29.96 10.27 25.41
C ASN A 377 28.99 9.18 24.94
N ALA A 378 27.71 9.33 25.29
CA ALA A 378 26.67 8.34 24.98
C ALA A 378 26.52 8.08 23.47
N GLU A 379 26.63 9.11 22.63
CA GLU A 379 26.53 9.01 21.17
C GLU A 379 27.69 8.17 20.59
N LEU A 380 28.90 8.36 21.09
CA LEU A 380 30.05 7.54 20.69
C LEU A 380 29.93 6.09 21.19
N GLN A 381 29.40 5.88 22.40
CA GLN A 381 29.19 4.52 22.90
C GLN A 381 28.20 3.74 22.01
N GLU A 382 27.11 4.38 21.58
CA GLU A 382 26.14 3.79 20.66
C GLU A 382 26.77 3.47 19.29
N PHE A 383 27.57 4.39 18.73
CA PHE A 383 28.34 4.11 17.51
C PHE A 383 29.24 2.88 17.68
N TYR A 384 30.01 2.83 18.77
CA TYR A 384 30.92 1.72 19.04
C TYR A 384 30.20 0.40 19.30
N ASP A 385 29.02 0.41 19.92
CA ASP A 385 28.18 -0.79 20.07
C ASP A 385 27.75 -1.34 18.70
N ASN A 386 27.27 -0.45 17.81
CA ASN A 386 26.86 -0.82 16.46
C ASN A 386 28.03 -1.36 15.62
N GLN A 387 29.20 -0.69 15.66
CA GLN A 387 30.39 -1.15 14.94
C GLN A 387 30.95 -2.45 15.50
N LYS A 388 30.92 -2.62 16.84
CA LYS A 388 31.32 -3.88 17.47
C LYS A 388 30.43 -5.03 17.01
N LYS A 389 29.12 -4.82 17.01
CA LYS A 389 28.13 -5.78 16.52
C LYS A 389 28.39 -6.18 15.06
N LEU A 390 28.67 -5.22 14.18
CA LEU A 390 29.02 -5.46 12.78
C LEU A 390 30.31 -6.29 12.66
N CYS A 391 31.40 -5.87 13.33
CA CYS A 391 32.69 -6.55 13.27
C CYS A 391 32.58 -8.02 13.73
N ILE A 392 31.89 -8.27 14.84
CA ILE A 392 31.65 -9.63 15.35
C ILE A 392 30.87 -10.47 14.34
N SER A 393 29.83 -9.89 13.73
CA SER A 393 29.02 -10.59 12.72
C SER A 393 29.85 -10.97 11.49
N MET A 394 30.69 -10.05 11.00
CA MET A 394 31.54 -10.29 9.83
C MET A 394 32.67 -11.29 10.10
N LEU A 395 33.32 -11.22 11.27
CA LEU A 395 34.31 -12.22 11.67
C LEU A 395 33.71 -13.62 11.77
N ALA A 396 32.53 -13.74 12.38
CA ALA A 396 31.82 -15.01 12.47
C ALA A 396 31.43 -15.53 11.07
N LEU A 397 30.94 -14.67 10.19
CA LEU A 397 30.59 -15.02 8.81
C LEU A 397 31.81 -15.48 8.01
N ASN A 398 32.95 -14.81 8.12
CA ASN A 398 34.19 -15.17 7.42
C ASN A 398 34.69 -16.55 7.86
N LYS A 399 34.68 -16.81 9.19
CA LYS A 399 35.01 -18.14 9.72
C LYS A 399 34.02 -19.20 9.29
N TYR A 400 32.73 -18.90 9.29
CA TYR A 400 31.70 -19.80 8.80
C TYR A 400 31.89 -20.15 7.31
N LYS A 401 32.13 -19.16 6.45
CA LYS A 401 32.38 -19.37 5.01
C LYS A 401 33.60 -20.28 4.80
N GLN A 402 34.68 -20.04 5.54
CA GLN A 402 35.87 -20.88 5.47
C GLN A 402 35.61 -22.30 6.01
N ALA A 403 34.86 -22.43 7.10
CA ALA A 403 34.46 -23.72 7.67
C ALA A 403 33.62 -24.54 6.67
N ARG A 404 32.67 -23.89 5.99
CA ARG A 404 31.83 -24.49 4.95
C ARG A 404 32.67 -24.99 3.77
N ASP A 405 33.63 -24.21 3.29
CA ASP A 405 34.55 -24.65 2.22
C ASP A 405 35.34 -25.91 2.61
N TYR A 406 35.86 -25.97 3.83
CA TYR A 406 36.52 -27.19 4.35
C TYR A 406 35.56 -28.36 4.52
N PHE A 407 34.36 -28.11 5.02
CA PHE A 407 33.33 -29.13 5.21
C PHE A 407 32.90 -29.76 3.88
N ASP A 408 32.67 -28.93 2.86
CA ASP A 408 32.27 -29.37 1.52
C ASP A 408 33.41 -30.12 0.82
N LYS A 409 34.66 -29.77 1.12
CA LYS A 409 35.88 -30.51 0.72
C LYS A 409 36.15 -31.75 1.57
N GLN A 410 35.26 -32.11 2.50
CA GLN A 410 35.39 -33.27 3.37
C GLN A 410 36.65 -33.23 4.26
N GLN A 411 37.01 -32.04 4.73
CA GLN A 411 38.13 -31.78 5.62
C GLN A 411 37.60 -31.43 7.02
N GLU A 412 36.90 -32.38 7.65
CA GLU A 412 36.16 -32.14 8.90
C GLU A 412 37.04 -31.61 10.04
N ASN A 413 38.29 -32.10 10.14
CA ASN A 413 39.25 -31.65 11.16
C ASN A 413 39.63 -30.17 11.03
N LEU A 414 39.54 -29.59 9.83
CA LEU A 414 39.78 -28.16 9.57
C LEU A 414 38.49 -27.34 9.68
N ALA A 415 37.36 -27.93 9.31
CA ALA A 415 36.05 -27.28 9.36
C ALA A 415 35.54 -27.09 10.80
N LYS A 416 35.64 -28.12 11.64
CA LYS A 416 35.11 -28.14 13.01
C LYS A 416 35.56 -26.94 13.87
N PRO A 417 36.87 -26.66 14.04
CA PRO A 417 37.30 -25.55 14.88
C PRO A 417 36.78 -24.20 14.38
N LEU A 418 36.65 -24.01 13.06
CA LEU A 418 36.13 -22.78 12.48
C LEU A 418 34.62 -22.61 12.68
N PHE A 419 33.83 -23.69 12.62
CA PHE A 419 32.43 -23.63 13.02
C PHE A 419 32.27 -23.30 14.51
N GLU A 420 33.04 -23.96 15.36
CA GLU A 420 33.01 -23.69 16.81
C GLU A 420 33.39 -22.23 17.11
N GLU A 421 34.43 -21.69 16.46
CA GLU A 421 34.82 -20.29 16.59
C GLU A 421 33.73 -19.34 16.07
N ALA A 422 33.13 -19.60 14.90
CA ALA A 422 32.07 -18.77 14.34
C ALA A 422 30.84 -18.71 15.27
N GLY A 423 30.39 -19.86 15.76
CA GLY A 423 29.28 -19.93 16.71
C GLY A 423 29.61 -19.27 18.04
N LYS A 424 30.82 -19.48 18.57
CA LYS A 424 31.29 -18.89 19.82
C LYS A 424 31.35 -17.37 19.75
N LEU A 425 31.85 -16.80 18.66
CA LEU A 425 31.92 -15.34 18.45
C LEU A 425 30.55 -14.67 18.63
N ILE A 426 29.51 -15.22 18.02
CA ILE A 426 28.14 -14.70 18.17
C ILE A 426 27.61 -14.96 19.59
N TYR A 427 27.77 -16.18 20.10
CA TYR A 427 27.20 -16.60 21.38
C TYR A 427 27.79 -15.85 22.59
N GLU A 428 29.10 -15.62 22.61
CA GLU A 428 29.75 -14.85 23.69
C GLU A 428 29.38 -13.36 23.65
N ASN A 429 29.00 -12.85 22.47
CA ASN A 429 28.57 -11.47 22.26
C ASN A 429 27.04 -11.33 22.13
N ILE A 430 26.27 -12.31 22.61
CA ILE A 430 24.81 -12.35 22.42
C ILE A 430 24.09 -11.11 22.95
N GLY A 431 24.66 -10.46 23.98
CA GLY A 431 24.13 -9.23 24.56
C GLY A 431 24.23 -7.99 23.66
N LEU A 432 25.00 -8.05 22.57
CA LEU A 432 25.02 -7.00 21.53
C LEU A 432 23.84 -7.09 20.57
N PHE A 433 23.14 -8.21 20.56
CA PHE A 433 22.04 -8.49 19.65
C PHE A 433 20.71 -8.45 20.40
N SER A 434 19.64 -8.13 19.67
CA SER A 434 18.28 -8.11 20.22
C SER A 434 17.68 -9.52 20.37
N PHE A 435 18.50 -10.50 20.77
CA PHE A 435 18.10 -11.89 20.93
C PHE A 435 17.56 -12.15 22.33
N ASN A 436 16.55 -13.02 22.41
CA ASN A 436 16.16 -13.58 23.70
C ASN A 436 17.14 -14.71 24.06
N LYS A 437 18.08 -14.43 24.97
CA LYS A 437 19.13 -15.37 25.37
C LYS A 437 18.57 -16.74 25.77
N LYS A 438 17.47 -16.80 26.52
CA LYS A 438 16.86 -18.06 26.95
C LYS A 438 16.41 -18.91 25.74
N VAL A 439 15.80 -18.26 24.74
CA VAL A 439 15.38 -18.94 23.49
C VAL A 439 16.59 -19.45 22.72
N ILE A 440 17.67 -18.67 22.64
CA ILE A 440 18.91 -19.09 21.97
C ILE A 440 19.57 -20.25 22.71
N ASP A 441 19.60 -20.23 24.04
CA ASP A 441 20.15 -21.33 24.86
C ASP A 441 19.36 -22.63 24.61
N GLU A 442 18.02 -22.54 24.55
CA GLU A 442 17.13 -23.65 24.22
C GLU A 442 17.40 -24.19 22.81
N TRP A 443 17.51 -23.31 21.80
CA TRP A 443 17.81 -23.70 20.41
C TRP A 443 19.18 -24.38 20.29
N VAL A 444 20.22 -23.81 20.89
CA VAL A 444 21.57 -24.40 20.85
C VAL A 444 21.59 -25.77 21.51
N ALA A 445 20.87 -25.95 22.63
CA ALA A 445 20.74 -27.26 23.29
C ALA A 445 19.98 -28.27 22.43
N GLU A 446 18.88 -27.84 21.79
CA GLU A 446 18.07 -28.65 20.90
C GLU A 446 18.88 -29.12 19.69
N ILE A 447 19.58 -28.19 19.02
CA ILE A 447 20.43 -28.47 17.87
C ILE A 447 21.50 -29.50 18.24
N LYS A 448 22.21 -29.31 19.36
CA LYS A 448 23.22 -30.27 19.82
C LYS A 448 22.64 -31.66 20.07
N SER A 449 21.46 -31.74 20.69
CA SER A 449 20.76 -33.01 20.95
C SER A 449 20.34 -33.72 19.66
N ASN A 450 19.86 -32.96 18.66
CA ASN A 450 19.42 -33.51 17.38
C ASN A 450 20.59 -33.95 16.52
N VAL A 451 21.65 -33.14 16.43
CA VAL A 451 22.86 -33.48 15.68
C VAL A 451 23.58 -34.71 16.25
N ALA A 452 23.59 -34.88 17.57
CA ALA A 452 24.15 -36.09 18.21
C ALA A 452 23.41 -37.39 17.81
N LYS A 453 22.16 -37.29 17.32
CA LYS A 453 21.34 -38.41 16.82
C LYS A 453 21.36 -38.51 15.29
N ALA A 454 22.19 -37.74 14.61
CA ALA A 454 22.28 -37.77 13.16
C ALA A 454 22.84 -39.11 12.67
N SER A 455 22.26 -39.61 11.59
CA SER A 455 22.55 -40.89 10.97
C SER A 455 22.27 -40.81 9.47
N ILE A 456 22.66 -41.83 8.71
CA ILE A 456 22.35 -41.91 7.27
C ILE A 456 20.84 -41.75 6.99
N LYS A 457 19.96 -42.22 7.89
CA LYS A 457 18.51 -42.30 7.66
C LYS A 457 17.76 -40.97 7.87
N ASN A 458 18.36 -40.02 8.59
CA ASN A 458 17.71 -38.76 8.97
C ASN A 458 18.54 -37.52 8.59
N LEU A 459 19.64 -37.68 7.85
CA LEU A 459 20.44 -36.56 7.34
C LEU A 459 19.61 -35.59 6.49
N ASP A 460 18.73 -36.11 5.64
CA ASP A 460 17.89 -35.29 4.75
C ASP A 460 16.87 -34.42 5.53
N GLN A 461 16.60 -34.75 6.79
CA GLN A 461 15.69 -33.98 7.66
C GLN A 461 16.37 -32.72 8.25
N PHE A 462 17.70 -32.63 8.20
CA PHE A 462 18.42 -31.48 8.74
C PHE A 462 18.19 -30.20 7.92
N ASP A 463 17.86 -30.33 6.63
CA ASP A 463 17.54 -29.16 5.79
C ASP A 463 16.20 -28.53 6.22
N GLU A 464 15.17 -29.34 6.46
CA GLU A 464 13.88 -28.87 7.00
C GLU A 464 14.05 -28.27 8.40
N TYR A 465 14.83 -28.94 9.25
CA TYR A 465 15.13 -28.48 10.60
C TYR A 465 15.86 -27.13 10.57
N ARG A 466 16.89 -26.98 9.74
CA ARG A 466 17.60 -25.72 9.52
C ARG A 466 16.67 -24.62 9.01
N ASN A 467 15.85 -24.92 8.01
CA ASN A 467 14.93 -23.95 7.40
C ASN A 467 13.92 -23.39 8.41
N SER A 468 13.50 -24.19 9.40
CA SER A 468 12.60 -23.71 10.47
C SER A 468 13.20 -22.54 11.25
N TYR A 469 14.49 -22.59 11.61
CA TYR A 469 15.17 -21.50 12.31
C TYR A 469 15.43 -20.30 11.40
N ILE A 470 15.75 -20.52 10.13
CA ILE A 470 15.96 -19.44 9.15
C ILE A 470 14.68 -18.64 8.93
N ASN A 471 13.53 -19.31 8.87
CA ASN A 471 12.25 -18.63 8.73
C ASN A 471 11.98 -17.74 9.94
N VAL A 472 12.25 -18.21 11.16
CA VAL A 472 12.14 -17.37 12.37
C VAL A 472 13.11 -16.18 12.32
N ALA A 473 14.35 -16.38 11.84
CA ALA A 473 15.31 -15.30 11.70
C ALA A 473 14.84 -14.24 10.69
N LYS A 474 14.29 -14.67 9.55
CA LYS A 474 13.69 -13.80 8.54
C LYS A 474 12.49 -13.04 9.12
N GLU A 475 11.52 -13.73 9.68
CA GLU A 475 10.30 -13.12 10.23
C GLU A 475 10.57 -12.06 11.31
N LYS A 476 11.57 -12.30 12.18
CA LYS A 476 11.83 -11.40 13.31
C LYS A 476 12.83 -10.29 13.02
N PHE A 477 13.76 -10.51 12.09
CA PHE A 477 14.93 -9.65 11.92
C PHE A 477 15.20 -9.28 10.46
N GLU A 478 14.21 -9.36 9.57
CA GLU A 478 14.37 -9.05 8.15
C GLU A 478 15.10 -7.72 7.92
N GLY A 479 16.20 -7.78 7.15
CA GLY A 479 17.02 -6.62 6.81
C GLY A 479 17.86 -6.06 7.96
N GLN A 480 18.00 -6.79 9.07
CA GLN A 480 18.86 -6.45 10.22
C GLN A 480 20.07 -7.38 10.29
N LEU A 481 21.15 -6.92 10.94
CA LEU A 481 22.36 -7.73 11.18
C LEU A 481 22.06 -9.00 11.99
N GLU A 482 21.07 -8.93 12.89
CA GLU A 482 20.55 -10.05 13.69
C GLU A 482 20.17 -11.27 12.85
N GLN A 483 19.58 -11.05 11.67
CA GLN A 483 19.18 -12.15 10.78
C GLN A 483 20.39 -12.99 10.38
N GLY A 484 21.44 -12.34 9.85
CA GLY A 484 22.66 -13.01 9.42
C GLY A 484 23.41 -13.66 10.58
N ALA A 485 23.56 -12.95 11.69
CA ALA A 485 24.24 -13.46 12.88
C ALA A 485 23.54 -14.70 13.48
N LEU A 486 22.20 -14.71 13.50
CA LEU A 486 21.43 -15.86 13.99
C LEU A 486 21.54 -17.06 13.06
N ILE A 487 21.53 -16.85 11.74
CA ILE A 487 21.75 -17.91 10.75
C ILE A 487 23.14 -18.52 10.93
N VAL A 488 24.19 -17.69 11.04
CA VAL A 488 25.56 -18.17 11.27
C VAL A 488 25.65 -18.96 12.58
N LEU A 489 25.03 -18.49 13.65
CA LEU A 489 25.02 -19.18 14.95
C LEU A 489 24.36 -20.57 14.85
N VAL A 490 23.19 -20.66 14.23
CA VAL A 490 22.46 -21.93 14.04
C VAL A 490 23.26 -22.88 13.17
N ASP A 491 23.72 -22.41 12.01
CA ASP A 491 24.48 -23.23 11.07
C ASP A 491 25.81 -23.71 11.65
N ALA A 492 26.51 -22.88 12.41
CA ALA A 492 27.74 -23.26 13.09
C ALA A 492 27.52 -24.44 14.05
N HIS A 493 26.40 -24.47 14.76
CA HIS A 493 26.07 -25.58 15.66
C HIS A 493 25.61 -26.83 14.91
N ILE A 494 24.83 -26.68 13.83
CA ILE A 494 24.39 -27.80 13.00
C ILE A 494 25.59 -28.44 12.31
N PHE A 495 26.29 -27.69 11.45
CA PHE A 495 27.38 -28.23 10.65
C PHE A 495 28.60 -28.56 11.50
N GLY A 496 28.88 -27.78 12.54
CA GLY A 496 29.93 -28.09 13.52
C GLY A 496 29.68 -29.44 14.19
N GLY A 497 28.48 -29.71 14.69
CA GLY A 497 28.17 -31.03 15.25
C GLY A 497 28.15 -32.15 14.20
N LEU A 498 27.75 -31.86 12.96
CA LEU A 498 27.75 -32.86 11.88
C LEU A 498 29.17 -33.34 11.55
N THR A 499 30.20 -32.51 11.75
CA THR A 499 31.59 -32.96 11.58
C THR A 499 31.96 -34.15 12.47
N ASP A 500 31.36 -34.26 13.66
CA ASP A 500 31.66 -35.33 14.62
C ASP A 500 31.08 -36.68 14.20
N VAL A 501 29.98 -36.66 13.47
CA VAL A 501 29.24 -37.88 13.06
C VAL A 501 29.52 -38.27 11.61
N MET A 502 29.99 -37.34 10.77
CA MET A 502 30.24 -37.59 9.35
C MET A 502 31.29 -38.66 9.10
N GLY A 503 32.31 -38.78 9.96
CA GLY A 503 33.31 -39.85 9.85
C GLY A 503 32.69 -41.26 10.00
N ASP A 504 31.71 -41.41 10.89
CA ASP A 504 31.03 -42.68 11.14
C ASP A 504 29.96 -42.96 10.09
N ILE A 505 29.23 -41.94 9.66
CA ILE A 505 28.28 -41.99 8.55
C ILE A 505 28.99 -42.37 7.24
N LYS A 506 30.21 -41.86 6.98
CA LYS A 506 31.02 -42.25 5.82
C LYS A 506 31.46 -43.71 5.89
N ARG A 507 31.88 -44.19 7.07
CA ARG A 507 32.24 -45.61 7.28
C ARG A 507 31.04 -46.55 7.09
N GLN A 508 29.86 -46.15 7.56
CA GLN A 508 28.61 -46.86 7.32
C GLN A 508 28.20 -46.83 5.84
N ARG A 509 28.35 -45.70 5.13
CA ARG A 509 28.12 -45.63 3.68
C ARG A 509 29.14 -46.45 2.88
N GLN A 510 30.39 -46.57 3.33
CA GLN A 510 31.39 -47.44 2.71
C GLN A 510 31.07 -48.94 2.91
N SER A 511 30.50 -49.33 4.06
CA SER A 511 30.05 -50.71 4.27
C SER A 511 28.78 -51.03 3.44
N GLU A 512 27.85 -50.09 3.29
CA GLU A 512 26.70 -50.21 2.38
C GLU A 512 27.10 -50.18 0.90
N ARG A 513 28.17 -49.47 0.52
CA ARG A 513 28.75 -49.45 -0.84
C ARG A 513 29.36 -50.78 -1.30
N SER A 514 29.53 -51.77 -0.41
CA SER A 514 29.83 -53.16 -0.83
C SER A 514 28.63 -53.85 -1.51
N ARG A 515 27.46 -53.19 -1.57
CA ARG A 515 26.28 -53.57 -2.33
C ARG A 515 25.70 -52.36 -3.08
N GLY A 516 26.22 -52.08 -4.28
CA GLY A 516 25.47 -51.44 -5.36
C GLY A 516 25.46 -49.90 -5.47
N TRP A 517 26.42 -49.39 -6.26
CA TRP A 517 26.36 -48.24 -7.19
C TRP A 517 26.04 -46.80 -6.69
N ILE A 518 26.90 -45.89 -7.13
CA ILE A 518 27.14 -44.48 -6.73
C ILE A 518 26.32 -43.54 -7.63
N TRP A 519 25.43 -42.65 -7.14
CA TRP A 519 24.92 -41.52 -7.98
C TRP A 519 24.24 -40.28 -7.32
N TRP A 520 24.45 -39.94 -6.03
CA TRP A 520 23.67 -38.82 -5.40
C TRP A 520 24.45 -37.64 -4.79
N ILE A 521 25.78 -37.56 -4.94
CA ILE A 521 26.56 -36.43 -4.37
C ILE A 521 26.66 -35.22 -5.32
N VAL A 522 26.35 -35.38 -6.62
CA VAL A 522 26.43 -34.28 -7.60
C VAL A 522 25.16 -33.40 -7.61
N ILE A 523 23.99 -33.93 -7.23
CA ILE A 523 22.71 -33.20 -7.35
C ILE A 523 22.50 -32.19 -6.21
N ILE A 524 22.98 -32.49 -5.00
CA ILE A 524 22.82 -31.60 -3.83
C ILE A 524 23.76 -30.39 -3.92
N ILE A 525 24.96 -30.55 -4.50
CA ILE A 525 25.93 -29.45 -4.67
C ILE A 525 25.45 -28.45 -5.74
N VAL A 526 24.75 -28.91 -6.78
CA VAL A 526 24.23 -28.03 -7.86
C VAL A 526 22.99 -27.25 -7.42
N TRP A 527 22.13 -27.82 -6.55
CA TRP A 527 20.93 -27.10 -6.07
C TRP A 527 21.24 -26.05 -5.01
N ILE A 528 22.25 -26.26 -4.16
CA ILE A 528 22.65 -25.29 -3.13
C ILE A 528 23.36 -24.07 -3.76
N LEU A 529 24.01 -24.22 -4.92
CA LEU A 529 24.61 -23.11 -5.66
C LEU A 529 23.59 -22.24 -6.41
N LEU A 530 22.38 -22.72 -6.67
CA LEU A 530 21.32 -21.96 -7.38
C LEU A 530 20.38 -21.18 -6.44
N ALA A 531 20.46 -21.39 -5.12
CA ALA A 531 19.59 -20.73 -4.15
C ALA A 531 20.21 -19.49 -3.46
N ASN A 532 21.44 -19.11 -3.82
CA ASN A 532 22.17 -17.96 -3.27
C ASN A 532 22.70 -17.00 -4.35
N LEU A 533 21.95 -16.86 -5.45
CA LEU A 533 22.09 -15.77 -6.42
C LEU A 533 20.94 -14.78 -6.26
#